data_AF-A0A3D3PH62-F1
#
_entry.id   AF-A0A3D3PH62-F1
#
_cell.length_a   1.000
_cell.length_b   1.000
_cell.length_c   1.000
_cell.angle_alpha   90.00
_cell.angle_beta   90.00
_cell.angle_gamma   90.00
#
_symmetry.space_group_name_H-M   'P 1'
#
loop_
_entity.id
_entity.type
_entity.pdbx_description
1 polymer ?
#
loop_
_entity_poly.entity_id
_entity_poly.type
_entity_poly.pdbx_seq_one_letter_code
_entity_poly.pdbx_strand_id
1 'polypeptide(L)'
;MYQQITDENPYKQPMRIYPAVHYTMGGLWVDYNLQTTVPGLYCLGEANFSDHGANRLGASALMQGLADGYFVIPYTVGDYLANIGPKPVDTSHPAFAETKKAAEDRIAKLLSLKGTKTVDDYHRELGHIMWEY
;
A
#
# COMPACT_ATOMS: atom_id res chain seq x y z
N MET A 1 25.06 -8.97 -7.48
CA MET A 1 24.03 -9.10 -6.42
C MET A 1 24.25 -10.34 -5.56
N TYR A 2 24.03 -11.58 -6.02
CA TYR A 2 24.22 -12.79 -5.17
C TYR A 2 25.61 -12.84 -4.51
N GLN A 3 26.69 -12.82 -5.30
CA GLN A 3 28.07 -12.79 -4.79
C GLN A 3 28.35 -11.62 -3.84
N GLN A 4 27.70 -10.47 -4.01
CA GLN A 4 27.91 -9.31 -3.12
C GLN A 4 27.21 -9.49 -1.77
N ILE A 5 26.15 -10.28 -1.71
CA ILE A 5 25.35 -10.52 -0.49
C ILE A 5 25.86 -11.76 0.26
N THR A 6 26.29 -12.80 -0.46
CA THR A 6 26.64 -14.11 0.12
C THR A 6 28.12 -14.47 0.03
N ASP A 7 28.93 -13.70 -0.70
CA ASP A 7 30.33 -14.01 -1.04
C ASP A 7 30.54 -15.33 -1.81
N GLU A 8 29.48 -15.86 -2.43
CA GLU A 8 29.52 -17.09 -3.22
C GLU A 8 29.35 -16.80 -4.72
N ASN A 9 30.11 -17.50 -5.57
CA ASN A 9 29.95 -17.40 -7.01
C ASN A 9 28.84 -18.36 -7.51
N PRO A 10 27.71 -17.86 -8.05
CA PRO A 10 26.60 -18.69 -8.46
C PRO A 10 26.87 -19.54 -9.72
N TYR A 11 27.96 -19.25 -10.46
CA TYR A 11 28.43 -20.11 -11.55
C TYR A 11 29.25 -21.31 -11.06
N LYS A 12 29.71 -21.28 -9.80
CA LYS A 12 30.49 -22.35 -9.18
C LYS A 12 29.71 -23.14 -8.14
N GLN A 13 28.75 -22.52 -7.48
CA GLN A 13 27.90 -23.15 -6.47
C GLN A 13 26.43 -22.80 -6.72
N PRO A 14 25.49 -23.76 -6.58
CA PRO A 14 24.07 -23.49 -6.75
C PRO A 14 23.56 -22.41 -5.80
N MET A 15 22.69 -21.52 -6.30
CA MET A 15 22.04 -20.51 -5.46
C MET A 15 21.09 -21.17 -4.45
N ARG A 16 21.13 -20.70 -3.20
CA ARG A 16 20.12 -21.03 -2.20
C ARG A 16 18.83 -20.28 -2.54
N ILE A 17 17.75 -21.01 -2.79
CA ILE A 17 16.44 -20.46 -3.14
C ILE A 17 15.36 -20.93 -2.17
N TYR A 18 14.36 -20.08 -1.94
CA TYR A 18 13.23 -20.39 -1.07
C TYR A 18 12.01 -19.55 -1.50
N PRO A 19 10.76 -20.08 -1.43
CA PRO A 19 9.56 -19.29 -1.72
C PRO A 19 9.33 -18.21 -0.66
N ALA A 20 9.13 -16.97 -1.09
CA ALA A 20 8.89 -15.82 -0.20
C ALA A 20 7.66 -15.03 -0.63
N VAL A 21 7.06 -14.30 0.31
CA VAL A 21 6.03 -13.29 0.00
C VAL A 21 6.63 -12.26 -0.96
N HIS A 22 5.95 -11.99 -2.08
CA HIS A 22 6.48 -11.14 -3.14
C HIS A 22 5.53 -10.05 -3.60
N TYR A 23 4.23 -10.36 -3.73
CA TYR A 23 3.25 -9.43 -4.28
C TYR A 23 1.90 -9.59 -3.56
N THR A 24 1.22 -8.48 -3.33
CA THR A 24 -0.11 -8.45 -2.71
C THR A 24 -1.16 -8.25 -3.81
N MET A 25 -1.94 -9.30 -4.10
CA MET A 25 -3.02 -9.20 -5.09
C MET A 25 -4.26 -8.47 -4.57
N GLY A 26 -4.50 -8.53 -3.25
CA GLY A 26 -5.58 -7.80 -2.61
C GLY A 26 -5.24 -6.32 -2.46
N GLY A 27 -6.21 -5.52 -2.00
CA GLY A 27 -6.01 -4.09 -1.82
C GLY A 27 -7.32 -3.38 -1.57
N LEU A 28 -7.31 -2.06 -1.72
CA LEU A 28 -8.53 -1.26 -1.68
C LEU A 28 -9.42 -1.60 -2.88
N TRP A 29 -10.72 -1.71 -2.62
CA TRP A 29 -11.73 -1.77 -3.67
C TRP A 29 -11.74 -0.45 -4.45
N VAL A 30 -11.74 -0.55 -5.78
CA VAL A 30 -11.86 0.54 -6.72
C VAL A 30 -12.83 0.19 -7.85
N ASP A 31 -13.44 1.20 -8.45
CA ASP A 31 -14.19 1.06 -9.70
C ASP A 31 -13.27 1.09 -10.94
N TYR A 32 -13.85 1.04 -12.14
CA TYR A 32 -13.11 1.12 -13.40
C TYR A 32 -12.39 2.47 -13.61
N ASN A 33 -12.69 3.47 -12.79
CA ASN A 33 -12.04 4.78 -12.82
C ASN A 33 -10.92 4.90 -11.77
N LEU A 34 -10.63 3.81 -11.04
CA LEU A 34 -9.69 3.73 -9.92
C LEU A 34 -10.14 4.51 -8.68
N GLN A 35 -11.42 4.89 -8.60
CA GLN A 35 -11.99 5.55 -7.45
C GLN A 35 -12.42 4.52 -6.41
N THR A 36 -12.04 4.76 -5.14
CA THR A 36 -12.45 3.91 -4.02
C THR A 36 -13.92 4.10 -3.68
N THR A 37 -14.42 3.38 -2.68
CA THR A 37 -15.78 3.61 -2.14
C THR A 37 -15.95 4.98 -1.46
N VAL A 38 -14.86 5.70 -1.21
CA VAL A 38 -14.89 7.09 -0.73
C VAL A 38 -14.78 8.03 -1.93
N PRO A 39 -15.81 8.84 -2.23
CA PRO A 39 -15.78 9.75 -3.38
C PRO A 39 -14.60 10.72 -3.30
N GLY A 40 -13.88 10.86 -4.41
CA GLY A 40 -12.69 11.72 -4.51
C GLY A 40 -11.39 11.09 -4.00
N LEU A 41 -11.44 9.89 -3.42
CA LEU A 41 -10.25 9.12 -3.06
C LEU A 41 -9.99 8.04 -4.11
N TYR A 42 -8.79 8.05 -4.71
CA TYR A 42 -8.36 7.10 -5.74
C TYR A 42 -7.24 6.21 -5.21
N CYS A 43 -7.15 4.98 -5.72
CA CYS A 43 -6.11 4.02 -5.36
C CYS A 43 -5.58 3.27 -6.59
N LEU A 44 -4.25 3.18 -6.72
CA LEU A 44 -3.57 2.71 -7.93
C LEU A 44 -2.52 1.63 -7.59
N GLY A 45 -2.20 0.80 -8.58
CA GLY A 45 -1.14 -0.19 -8.53
C GLY A 45 -1.40 -1.30 -7.51
N GLU A 46 -0.33 -1.80 -6.88
CA GLU A 46 -0.40 -2.90 -5.90
C GLU A 46 -1.26 -2.59 -4.66
N ALA A 47 -1.63 -1.32 -4.44
CA ALA A 47 -2.51 -0.94 -3.34
C ALA A 47 -4.00 -1.20 -3.62
N ASN A 48 -4.40 -1.46 -4.87
CA ASN A 48 -5.78 -1.81 -5.25
C ASN A 48 -5.89 -3.30 -5.66
N PHE A 49 -7.12 -3.79 -5.79
CA PHE A 49 -7.40 -5.22 -6.03
C PHE A 49 -7.63 -5.62 -7.50
N SER A 50 -7.74 -4.67 -8.43
CA SER A 50 -8.61 -4.81 -9.61
C SER A 50 -8.12 -5.80 -10.69
N ASP A 51 -6.81 -5.96 -10.87
CA ASP A 51 -6.29 -6.49 -12.15
C ASP A 51 -5.83 -7.95 -12.11
N HIS A 52 -5.57 -8.50 -10.92
CA HIS A 52 -4.80 -9.74 -10.79
C HIS A 52 -5.61 -10.95 -10.31
N GLY A 53 -6.85 -10.74 -9.87
CA GLY A 53 -7.64 -11.78 -9.23
C GLY A 53 -6.88 -12.42 -8.05
N ALA A 54 -6.91 -13.76 -7.94
CA ALA A 54 -6.21 -14.46 -6.87
C ALA A 54 -4.73 -14.76 -7.18
N ASN A 55 -4.29 -14.67 -8.44
CA ASN A 55 -2.91 -14.98 -8.82
C ASN A 55 -2.46 -14.09 -9.98
N ARG A 56 -1.46 -13.26 -9.69
CA ARG A 56 -0.88 -12.30 -10.64
C ARG A 56 0.05 -13.00 -11.64
N LEU A 57 -0.11 -12.73 -12.93
CA LEU A 57 0.83 -13.18 -13.97
C LEU A 57 2.18 -12.47 -13.84
N GLY A 58 3.28 -13.19 -14.05
CA GLY A 58 4.63 -12.63 -13.99
C GLY A 58 4.77 -11.35 -14.84
N ALA A 59 5.52 -10.37 -14.32
CA ALA A 59 5.73 -9.04 -14.93
C ALA A 59 4.49 -8.11 -15.07
N SER A 60 3.26 -8.54 -14.75
CA SER A 60 2.06 -7.68 -14.92
C SER A 60 1.90 -6.50 -13.94
N ALA A 61 2.36 -6.57 -12.69
CA ALA A 61 2.27 -5.47 -11.71
C ALA A 61 2.87 -4.13 -12.18
N LEU A 62 4.01 -4.16 -12.88
CA LEU A 62 4.57 -2.93 -13.47
C LEU A 62 3.70 -2.41 -14.61
N MET A 63 3.09 -3.32 -15.39
CA MET A 63 2.14 -2.95 -16.42
C MET A 63 0.87 -2.33 -15.81
N GLN A 64 0.37 -2.86 -14.69
CA GLN A 64 -0.74 -2.26 -13.94
C GLN A 64 -0.36 -0.86 -13.46
N GLY A 65 0.78 -0.70 -12.77
CA GLY A 65 1.21 0.62 -12.29
C GLY A 65 1.34 1.65 -13.43
N LEU A 66 1.82 1.22 -14.59
CA LEU A 66 1.86 2.05 -15.79
C LEU A 66 0.46 2.33 -16.34
N ALA A 67 -0.41 1.32 -16.42
CA ALA A 67 -1.77 1.48 -16.95
C ALA A 67 -2.61 2.41 -16.09
N ASP A 68 -2.63 2.17 -14.79
CA ASP A 68 -3.31 3.00 -13.80
C ASP A 68 -2.81 4.45 -13.86
N GLY A 69 -1.48 4.62 -13.84
CA GLY A 69 -0.82 5.91 -13.74
C GLY A 69 -0.82 6.75 -15.02
N TYR A 70 -0.68 6.12 -16.19
CA TYR A 70 -0.58 6.83 -17.48
C TYR A 70 -1.88 6.85 -18.28
N PHE A 71 -2.69 5.80 -18.20
CA PHE A 71 -3.83 5.64 -19.10
C PHE A 71 -5.19 5.84 -18.43
N VAL A 72 -5.31 5.63 -17.12
CA VAL A 72 -6.61 5.74 -16.43
C VAL A 72 -6.68 7.02 -15.60
N ILE A 73 -5.84 7.14 -14.57
CA ILE A 73 -5.96 8.22 -13.60
C ILE A 73 -5.93 9.64 -14.19
N PRO A 74 -5.13 9.97 -15.24
CA PRO A 74 -5.09 11.33 -15.75
C PRO A 74 -6.43 11.82 -16.30
N TYR A 75 -7.26 10.90 -16.79
CA TYR A 75 -8.59 11.22 -17.32
C TYR A 75 -9.64 11.22 -16.21
N THR A 76 -9.58 10.26 -15.29
CA THR A 76 -10.66 10.03 -14.31
C THR A 76 -10.58 10.99 -13.13
N VAL A 77 -9.38 11.30 -12.64
CA VAL A 77 -9.21 12.32 -11.59
C VAL A 77 -9.51 13.71 -12.14
N GLY A 78 -9.12 13.97 -13.40
CA GLY A 78 -9.37 15.24 -14.07
C GLY A 78 -10.86 15.52 -14.25
N ASP A 79 -11.62 14.51 -14.69
CA ASP A 79 -13.09 14.59 -14.79
C ASP A 79 -13.74 14.88 -13.43
N TYR A 80 -13.36 14.15 -12.37
CA TYR A 80 -13.89 14.40 -11.03
C TYR A 80 -13.58 15.82 -10.53
N LEU A 81 -12.34 16.28 -10.72
CA LEU A 81 -11.93 17.63 -10.34
C LEU A 81 -12.69 18.71 -11.13
N ALA A 82 -12.96 18.49 -12.42
CA ALA A 82 -13.74 19.41 -13.25
C ALA A 82 -15.19 19.54 -12.74
N ASN A 83 -15.79 18.46 -12.24
CA ASN A 83 -17.15 18.45 -11.70
C ASN A 83 -17.28 19.21 -10.36
N ILE A 84 -16.28 19.13 -9.48
CA ILE A 84 -16.32 19.85 -8.20
C ILE A 84 -15.91 21.33 -8.34
N GLY A 85 -15.15 21.64 -9.40
CA GLY A 85 -14.64 22.96 -9.73
C GLY A 85 -13.48 23.43 -8.83
N PRO A 86 -12.82 24.55 -9.19
CA PRO A 86 -11.73 25.11 -8.40
C PRO A 86 -12.30 25.78 -7.13
N LYS A 87 -12.48 25.00 -6.07
CA LYS A 87 -12.86 25.50 -4.75
C LYS A 87 -11.64 25.43 -3.82
N PRO A 88 -11.29 26.52 -3.13
CA PRO A 88 -10.31 26.45 -2.05
C PRO A 88 -10.77 25.40 -1.03
N VAL A 89 -9.90 24.45 -0.72
CA VAL A 89 -10.11 23.52 0.39
C VAL A 89 -9.46 24.16 1.60
N ASP A 90 -10.25 24.37 2.66
CA ASP A 90 -9.74 24.82 3.94
C ASP A 90 -9.96 23.76 5.03
N THR A 91 -9.45 24.04 6.22
CA THR A 91 -9.50 23.14 7.38
C THR A 91 -10.62 23.50 8.35
N SER A 92 -11.55 24.38 7.95
CA SER A 92 -12.61 24.90 8.82
C SER A 92 -13.71 23.88 9.10
N HIS A 93 -13.85 22.87 8.25
CA HIS A 93 -14.88 21.85 8.42
C HIS A 93 -14.70 21.11 9.76
N PRO A 94 -15.74 20.97 10.60
CA PRO A 94 -15.61 20.36 11.93
C PRO A 94 -14.98 18.95 11.91
N ALA A 95 -15.31 18.14 10.90
CA ALA A 95 -14.73 16.81 10.73
C ALA A 95 -13.20 16.81 10.55
N PHE A 96 -12.62 17.88 9.99
CA PHE A 96 -11.17 18.01 9.88
C PHE A 96 -10.53 18.16 11.27
N ALA A 97 -11.05 19.09 12.07
CA ALA A 97 -10.56 19.33 13.43
C ALA A 97 -10.71 18.07 14.32
N GLU A 98 -11.85 17.38 14.20
CA GLU A 98 -12.11 16.11 14.89
C GLU A 98 -11.11 15.02 14.48
N THR A 99 -10.95 14.79 13.17
CA THR A 99 -10.05 13.75 12.65
C THR A 99 -8.59 14.03 13.02
N LYS A 100 -8.16 15.30 12.91
CA LYS A 100 -6.82 15.73 13.30
C LYS A 100 -6.57 15.42 14.78
N LYS A 101 -7.49 15.87 15.65
CA LYS A 101 -7.38 15.63 17.08
C LYS A 101 -7.35 14.14 17.41
N ALA A 102 -8.22 13.33 16.80
CA ALA A 102 -8.24 11.88 17.01
C ALA A 102 -6.91 11.22 16.60
N ALA A 103 -6.30 11.64 15.50
CA ALA A 103 -5.00 11.13 15.05
C ALA A 103 -3.87 11.54 16.02
N GLU A 104 -3.83 12.81 16.42
CA GLU A 104 -2.85 13.35 17.37
C GLU A 104 -2.97 12.66 18.74
N ASP A 105 -4.19 12.53 19.27
CA ASP A 105 -4.47 11.87 20.54
C ASP A 105 -4.07 10.37 20.49
N ARG A 106 -4.32 9.68 19.37
CA ARG A 106 -3.90 8.28 19.18
C ARG A 106 -2.38 8.15 19.20
N ILE A 107 -1.66 9.00 18.49
CA ILE A 107 -0.20 8.98 18.45
C ILE A 107 0.37 9.32 19.82
N ALA A 108 -0.09 10.39 20.45
CA ALA A 108 0.34 10.81 21.78
C ALA A 108 0.10 9.72 22.82
N LYS A 109 -1.07 9.07 22.77
CA LYS A 109 -1.36 7.90 23.60
C LYS A 109 -0.31 6.83 23.40
N LEU A 110 -0.09 6.35 22.16
CA LEU A 110 0.87 5.29 21.86
C LEU A 110 2.30 5.62 22.34
N LEU A 111 2.75 6.86 22.14
CA LEU A 111 4.09 7.30 22.56
C LEU A 111 4.23 7.47 24.09
N SER A 112 3.13 7.73 24.80
CA SER A 112 3.15 7.88 26.27
C SER A 112 3.12 6.56 27.03
N LEU A 113 2.80 5.45 26.35
CA LEU A 113 2.70 4.13 26.98
C LEU A 113 4.07 3.69 27.51
N LYS A 114 4.11 3.33 28.80
CA LYS A 114 5.28 2.71 29.44
C LYS A 114 5.13 1.20 29.47
N GLY A 115 4.91 0.61 28.30
CA GLY A 115 4.77 -0.83 28.12
C GLY A 115 6.09 -1.57 28.36
N THR A 116 6.00 -2.90 28.49
CA THR A 116 7.16 -3.78 28.68
C THR A 116 7.63 -4.47 27.41
N LYS A 117 6.87 -4.34 26.31
CA LYS A 117 7.20 -4.89 24.98
C LYS A 117 7.54 -3.77 23.99
N THR A 118 8.45 -4.06 23.09
CA THR A 118 8.86 -3.18 21.99
C THR A 118 7.99 -3.38 20.76
N VAL A 119 8.07 -2.45 19.80
CA VAL A 119 7.42 -2.61 18.48
C VAL A 119 7.97 -3.83 17.74
N ASP A 120 9.27 -4.11 17.87
CA ASP A 120 9.91 -5.27 17.25
C ASP A 120 9.39 -6.59 17.81
N ASP A 121 9.07 -6.65 19.11
CA ASP A 121 8.47 -7.85 19.71
C ASP A 121 7.14 -8.18 19.02
N TYR A 122 6.28 -7.18 18.83
CA TYR A 122 5.00 -7.37 18.14
C TYR A 122 5.19 -7.67 16.65
N HIS A 123 6.16 -7.04 15.98
CA HIS A 123 6.45 -7.31 14.58
C HIS A 123 6.92 -8.75 14.36
N ARG A 124 7.79 -9.26 15.24
CA ARG A 124 8.24 -10.66 15.21
C ARG A 124 7.11 -11.62 15.52
N GLU A 125 6.34 -11.35 16.56
CA GLU A 125 5.19 -12.19 16.96
C GLU A 125 4.17 -12.30 15.80
N LEU A 126 3.81 -11.19 15.17
CA LEU A 126 2.96 -11.19 13.99
C LEU A 126 3.62 -11.90 12.80
N GLY A 127 4.90 -11.65 12.55
CA GLY A 127 5.66 -12.30 11.48
C GLY A 127 5.67 -13.81 11.63
N HIS A 128 5.84 -14.34 12.84
CA HIS A 128 5.74 -15.77 13.12
C HIS A 128 4.35 -16.33 12.84
N ILE A 129 3.29 -15.63 13.25
CA ILE A 129 1.91 -16.06 12.97
C ILE A 129 1.66 -16.14 11.46
N MET A 130 2.03 -15.09 10.71
CA MET A 130 1.85 -15.03 9.26
C MET A 130 2.72 -16.03 8.48
N TRP A 131 3.79 -16.54 9.12
CA TRP A 131 4.71 -17.50 8.50
C TRP A 131 4.26 -18.95 8.68
N GLU A 132 3.73 -19.27 9.88
CA GLU A 132 3.38 -20.64 10.27
C GLU A 132 1.93 -21.02 9.92
N TYR A 133 1.04 -20.03 9.76
CA TYR A 133 -0.41 -20.22 9.54
C TYR A 133 -0.91 -19.48 8.30
#